data_AF-A0A934S2Y7-F1
#
_entry.id   AF-A0A934S2Y7-F1
#
_cell.length_a   1.000
_cell.length_b   1.000
_cell.length_c   1.000
_cell.angle_alpha   90.00
_cell.angle_beta   90.00
_cell.angle_gamma   90.00
#
_symmetry.space_group_name_H-M   'P 1'
#
loop_
_entity.id
_entity.type
_entity.pdbx_description
1 polymer ?
#
loop_
_entity_poly.entity_id
_entity_poly.type
_entity_poly.pdbx_seq_one_letter_code
_entity_poly.pdbx_strand_id
1 'polypeptide(L)' 'MAIEVKIRKNEPVERALRRLKKKLDREGVIKDVRANRYFEKPSQTKRRQKKVAAFNNMIRCKYDN' A
#
# COMPACT_ATOMS: atom_id res chain seq x y z
N MET A 1 -1.35 -15.93 3.34
CA MET A 1 -2.45 -15.36 4.16
C MET A 1 -3.57 -14.93 3.25
N ALA A 2 -4.79 -15.42 3.46
CA ALA A 2 -5.95 -15.00 2.66
C ALA A 2 -6.50 -13.66 3.17
N ILE A 3 -6.77 -12.72 2.27
CA ILE A 3 -7.41 -11.44 2.60
C ILE A 3 -8.92 -11.66 2.64
N GLU A 4 -9.42 -12.04 3.82
CA GLU A 4 -10.85 -12.20 4.09
C GLU A 4 -11.38 -11.13 5.05
N VAL A 5 -12.67 -10.78 4.90
CA VAL A 5 -13.43 -9.93 5.82
C VAL A 5 -14.74 -10.64 6.15
N LYS A 6 -14.91 -11.02 7.41
CA LYS A 6 -16.17 -11.60 7.90
C LYS A 6 -17.21 -10.48 8.10
N ILE A 7 -18.38 -10.68 7.52
CA ILE A 7 -19.53 -9.77 7.61
C ILE A 7 -20.29 -10.09 8.91
N ARG A 8 -20.66 -9.07 9.68
CA ARG A 8 -21.48 -9.26 10.89
C ARG A 8 -22.97 -9.24 10.53
N LYS A 9 -23.81 -9.94 11.31
CA LYS A 9 -25.28 -9.85 11.16
C LYS A 9 -25.71 -8.39 11.39
N ASN A 10 -26.51 -7.84 10.48
CA ASN A 10 -26.93 -6.42 10.40
C ASN A 10 -25.86 -5.40 9.97
N GLU A 11 -24.76 -5.81 9.33
CA GLU A 11 -23.82 -4.87 8.71
C GLU A 11 -24.22 -4.52 7.27
N PRO A 12 -24.27 -3.23 6.89
CA PRO A 12 -24.46 -2.85 5.49
C PRO A 12 -23.27 -3.29 4.64
N VAL A 13 -23.55 -3.85 3.45
CA VAL A 13 -22.55 -4.41 2.53
C VAL A 13 -21.44 -3.41 2.19
N GLU A 14 -21.78 -2.13 2.04
CA GLU A 14 -20.82 -1.05 1.76
C GLU A 14 -19.74 -0.91 2.84
N ARG A 15 -20.09 -1.10 4.13
CA ARG A 15 -19.09 -1.06 5.22
C ARG A 15 -18.11 -2.22 5.11
N ALA A 16 -18.59 -3.41 4.78
CA ALA A 16 -17.73 -4.58 4.58
C ALA A 16 -16.77 -4.35 3.41
N LEU A 17 -17.26 -3.82 2.29
CA LEU A 17 -16.43 -3.47 1.12
C LEU A 17 -15.36 -2.44 1.46
N ARG A 18 -15.69 -1.41 2.25
CA ARG A 18 -14.70 -0.41 2.69
C ARG A 18 -13.63 -1.03 3.57
N ARG A 19 -13.99 -1.94 4.48
CA ARG A 19 -13.02 -2.67 5.32
C ARG A 19 -12.11 -3.55 4.47
N LEU A 20 -12.66 -4.25 3.49
CA LEU A 20 -11.89 -5.07 2.55
C LEU A 20 -10.90 -4.22 1.76
N LYS A 21 -11.36 -3.09 1.17
CA LYS A 21 -10.47 -2.16 0.46
C LYS A 21 -9.33 -1.65 1.35
N LYS A 22 -9.64 -1.21 2.57
CA LYS A 22 -8.60 -0.78 3.54
C LYS A 22 -7.60 -1.90 3.87
N LYS A 23 -8.06 -3.15 3.97
CA LYS A 23 -7.18 -4.30 4.21
C LYS A 23 -6.27 -4.54 2.99
N LEU A 24 -6.80 -4.51 1.76
CA LEU A 24 -6.02 -4.61 0.53
C LEU A 24 -4.97 -3.49 0.39
N ASP A 25 -5.33 -2.26 0.77
CA ASP A 25 -4.43 -1.11 0.72
C ASP A 25 -3.33 -1.22 1.78
N ARG A 26 -3.66 -1.71 2.99
CA ARG A 26 -2.69 -1.93 4.09
C ARG A 26 -1.67 -3.01 3.74
N GLU A 27 -2.14 -4.12 3.20
CA GLU A 27 -1.28 -5.22 2.75
C GLU A 27 -0.46 -4.84 1.50
N GLY A 28 -0.76 -3.72 0.85
CA GLY A 28 0.00 -3.23 -0.31
C GLY A 28 -0.21 -4.02 -1.59
N VAL A 29 -1.11 -5.01 -1.62
CA VAL A 29 -1.31 -5.93 -2.76
C VAL A 29 -1.54 -5.19 -4.07
N ILE A 30 -2.35 -4.13 -4.07
CA ILE A 30 -2.62 -3.34 -5.28
C ILE A 30 -1.36 -2.63 -5.77
N LYS A 31 -0.50 -2.17 -4.87
CA LYS A 31 0.77 -1.50 -5.19
C LYS A 31 1.77 -2.50 -5.76
N ASP A 32 1.82 -3.71 -5.21
CA ASP A 32 2.72 -4.77 -5.68
C ASP A 32 2.30 -5.29 -7.05
N VAL A 33 1.00 -5.53 -7.26
CA VAL A 33 0.47 -5.88 -8.57
C VAL A 33 0.79 -4.80 -9.60
N ARG A 34 0.74 -3.51 -9.24
CA ARG A 34 1.13 -2.41 -10.13
C ARG A 34 2.63 -2.38 -10.42
N ALA A 35 3.47 -2.63 -9.41
CA ALA A 35 4.91 -2.66 -9.57
C ALA A 35 5.38 -3.84 -10.45
N ASN A 36 4.68 -4.97 -10.35
CA ASN A 36 5.05 -6.21 -11.05
C ASN A 36 4.40 -6.37 -12.43
N ARG A 37 3.65 -5.37 -12.94
CA ARG A 37 3.02 -5.47 -14.27
C ARG A 37 4.03 -5.59 -15.41
N TYR A 38 5.22 -5.02 -15.22
CA TYR A 38 6.28 -4.97 -16.21
C TYR A 38 7.61 -5.23 -15.55
N PHE A 39 8.59 -5.72 -16.33
CA PHE A 39 9.94 -5.90 -15.84
C PHE A 39 10.61 -4.54 -15.58
N GLU A 40 10.98 -4.29 -14.32
CA GLU A 40 11.81 -3.15 -13.92
C GLU A 40 13.26 -3.62 -13.74
N LYS A 41 14.20 -2.98 -14.44
CA LYS A 41 15.64 -3.27 -14.25
C LYS A 41 16.03 -3.05 -12.78
N PRO A 42 16.91 -3.88 -12.19
CA PRO A 42 17.26 -3.77 -10.77
C PRO A 42 17.87 -2.41 -10.40
N SER A 43 18.57 -1.76 -11.33
CA SER A 43 19.09 -0.40 -11.15
C SER A 43 17.98 0.65 -11.01
N GLN A 44 16.88 0.51 -11.76
CA GLN A 44 15.74 1.42 -11.71
C GLN A 44 14.97 1.25 -10.40
N THR A 45 14.75 0.00 -9.95
CA THR A 45 14.13 -0.28 -8.66
C THR A 45 14.92 0.35 -7.51
N LYS A 46 16.25 0.16 -7.48
CA LYS A 46 17.14 0.79 -6.48
C LYS A 46 17.06 2.31 -6.52
N ARG A 47 17.04 2.92 -7.72
CA ARG A 47 16.92 4.38 -7.89
C ARG A 47 15.59 4.90 -7.36
N ARG A 48 14.48 4.21 -7.64
CA ARG A 48 13.14 4.56 -7.15
C ARG A 48 13.06 4.50 -5.62
N GLN A 49 13.59 3.44 -5.02
CA GLN A 49 13.63 3.28 -3.56
C GLN A 49 14.42 4.41 -2.88
N LYS A 50 15.62 4.76 -3.39
CA LYS A 50 16.42 5.87 -2.86
C LYS A 50 15.69 7.21 -2.91
N LYS A 51 15.00 7.50 -4.04
CA LYS A 51 14.22 8.74 -4.18
C LYS A 51 13.09 8.82 -3.16
N VAL A 52 12.33 7.73 -2.97
CA VAL A 52 11.25 7.68 -1.98
C VAL A 52 11.78 7.85 -0.56
N ALA A 53 12.89 7.18 -0.23
CA ALA A 53 13.51 7.30 1.10
C ALA A 53 14.00 8.72 1.39
N ALA A 54 14.67 9.36 0.41
CA ALA A 54 15.13 10.75 0.55
C ALA A 54 13.96 11.72 0.76
N PHE A 55 12.86 11.55 0.01
CA PHE A 55 11.66 12.35 0.19
C PHE A 55 11.03 12.14 1.57
N ASN A 56 10.88 10.89 2.01
CA ASN A 56 10.32 10.57 3.33
C ASN A 56 11.18 11.15 4.47
N ASN A 57 12.51 11.09 4.36
CA ASN A 57 13.42 11.68 5.33
C ASN A 57 13.30 13.21 5.35
N MET A 58 13.22 13.86 4.19
CA MET A 58 12.99 15.31 4.10
C MET A 58 11.71 15.72 4.81
N ILE A 59 10.61 14.99 4.57
CA ILE A 59 9.32 15.24 5.22
C ILE A 59 9.45 15.05 6.74
N ARG A 60 10.07 13.97 7.20
CA ARG A 60 10.31 13.73 8.62
C ARG A 60 11.07 14.89 9.28
N CYS A 61 12.23 15.26 8.74
CA CYS A 61 13.02 16.36 9.28
C CYS A 61 12.27 17.71 9.27
N LYS A 62 11.35 17.91 8.33
CA LYS A 62 10.55 19.14 8.24
C LYS A 62 9.50 19.25 9.37
N TYR A 63 8.92 18.13 9.78
CA TYR A 63 7.85 18.07 10.79
C TYR A 63 8.33 17.62 12.17
N ASP A 64 9.63 17.34 12.35
CA ASP A 64 10.26 16.96 13.63
C ASP A 64 10.48 18.17 14.59
N ASN A 65 9.66 19.23 14.51
CA ASN A 65 9.61 20.35 15.47
C ASN A 65 8.26 20.41 16.18
#